data_AF-A0A919IRL5-F1
#
_entry.id   AF-A0A919IRL5-F1
#
_cell.length_a   1.000
_cell.length_b   1.000
_cell.length_c   1.000
_cell.angle_alpha   90.00
_cell.angle_beta   90.00
_cell.angle_gamma   90.00
#
_symmetry.space_group_name_H-M   'P 1'
#
loop_
_entity.id
_entity.type
_entity.pdbx_description
1 polymer ?
#
loop_
_entity_poly.entity_id
_entity_poly.type
_entity_poly.pdbx_seq_one_letter_code
_entity_poly.pdbx_strand_id
1 'polypeptide(L)'
;MDEKWSTANIPDQRGRVAVVTGANTGLGYETARALAGRGASVVLAVRDAGKGRQAAARMTGDVTVQELDLTSLDSVRTAAAALRSRLGRLDLLINNAGVMYTPKQSTRDGFEMQFGTNHLGHFALTGLLLDLMLPVPGSRVVTVSSTGHRIRAGIHFDDPQWERSYSRVGAYGQSKLANLMFTYELQRRLTPHGTTVAVAAHPGISSTELMRNTPAALRLPVTWLAPLITQTAAMGALPTLRAATDPAVLGGQYYGPGGRNQVKGHPRLVTSSPQSYDVAVQQRLWALSEDLTGVRFPLGAPLSTAPR
;
A
#
# COMPACT_ATOMS: atom_id res chain seq x y z
N MET A 1 17.81 7.70 22.94
CA MET A 1 17.71 8.61 21.78
C MET A 1 17.01 7.83 20.68
N ASP A 2 15.87 8.32 20.19
CA ASP A 2 15.15 7.65 19.10
C ASP A 2 16.01 7.67 17.83
N GLU A 3 16.36 6.48 17.34
CA GLU A 3 17.24 6.31 16.19
C GLU A 3 16.58 6.88 14.92
N LYS A 4 17.30 7.74 14.20
CA LYS A 4 16.85 8.35 12.94
C LYS A 4 17.00 7.36 11.78
N TRP A 5 16.03 6.46 11.62
CA TRP A 5 16.04 5.48 10.52
C TRP A 5 15.95 6.17 9.14
N SER A 6 16.78 5.76 8.18
CA SER A 6 16.85 6.31 6.82
C SER A 6 17.20 5.23 5.79
N THR A 7 17.35 5.61 4.52
CA THR A 7 17.83 4.68 3.48
C THR A 7 19.21 4.11 3.78
N ALA A 8 20.02 4.76 4.63
CA ALA A 8 21.31 4.27 5.11
C ALA A 8 21.19 2.96 5.91
N ASN A 9 20.05 2.77 6.59
CA ASN A 9 19.75 1.62 7.45
C ASN A 9 19.14 0.42 6.69
N ILE A 10 18.87 0.56 5.39
CA ILE A 10 18.36 -0.55 4.57
C ILE A 10 19.47 -1.60 4.44
N PRO A 11 19.28 -2.84 4.90
CA PRO A 11 20.24 -3.92 4.71
C PRO A 11 20.45 -4.22 3.22
N ASP A 12 21.49 -4.98 2.89
CA ASP A 12 21.67 -5.51 1.54
C ASP A 12 20.42 -6.27 1.07
N GLN A 13 19.97 -5.98 -0.15
CA GLN A 13 18.80 -6.58 -0.77
C GLN A 13 19.15 -7.48 -1.97
N ARG A 14 20.44 -7.77 -2.22
CA ARG A 14 20.86 -8.68 -3.28
C ARG A 14 20.15 -10.03 -3.18
N GLY A 15 19.67 -10.52 -4.33
CA GLY A 15 18.93 -11.78 -4.44
C GLY A 15 17.46 -11.72 -3.99
N ARG A 16 16.98 -10.55 -3.53
CA ARG A 16 15.57 -10.32 -3.19
C ARG A 16 14.81 -9.71 -4.36
N VAL A 17 13.55 -10.12 -4.53
CA VAL A 17 12.65 -9.61 -5.56
C VAL A 17 11.57 -8.73 -4.93
N ALA A 18 11.41 -7.52 -5.45
CA ALA A 18 10.39 -6.56 -4.99
C ALA A 18 9.45 -6.15 -6.12
N VAL A 19 8.14 -6.18 -5.88
CA VAL A 19 7.13 -5.59 -6.75
C VAL A 19 6.58 -4.34 -6.07
N VAL A 20 6.64 -3.19 -6.75
CA VAL A 20 6.14 -1.90 -6.21
C VAL A 20 5.07 -1.35 -7.14
N THR A 21 3.84 -1.24 -6.65
CA THR A 21 2.74 -0.67 -7.43
C THR A 21 2.84 0.86 -7.50
N GLY A 22 2.55 1.46 -8.66
CA GLY A 22 2.55 2.93 -8.84
C GLY A 22 3.94 3.54 -8.69
N ALA A 23 4.97 2.84 -9.17
CA ALA A 23 6.39 3.19 -8.94
C ALA A 23 7.05 4.04 -10.04
N ASN A 24 6.29 4.64 -10.96
CA ASN A 24 6.85 5.51 -11.99
C ASN A 24 7.12 6.95 -11.50
N THR A 25 6.48 7.39 -10.42
CA THR A 25 6.67 8.73 -9.82
C THR A 25 6.52 8.70 -8.28
N GLY A 26 6.85 9.82 -7.62
CA GLY A 26 6.52 10.06 -6.22
C GLY A 26 7.08 9.01 -5.25
N LEU A 27 6.25 8.60 -4.28
CA LEU A 27 6.63 7.68 -3.21
C LEU A 27 7.05 6.31 -3.73
N GLY A 28 6.31 5.77 -4.71
CA GLY A 28 6.61 4.47 -5.30
C GLY A 28 7.94 4.48 -6.03
N TYR A 29 8.24 5.55 -6.77
CA TYR A 29 9.52 5.74 -7.43
C TYR A 29 10.68 5.78 -6.44
N GLU A 30 10.58 6.58 -5.38
CA GLU A 30 11.64 6.67 -4.36
C GLU A 30 11.82 5.37 -3.59
N THR A 31 10.73 4.64 -3.33
CA THR A 31 10.77 3.31 -2.72
C THR A 31 11.50 2.32 -3.62
N ALA A 32 11.11 2.23 -4.89
CA ALA A 32 11.73 1.34 -5.86
C ALA A 32 13.21 1.67 -6.10
N ARG A 33 13.53 2.96 -6.25
CA ARG A 33 14.91 3.44 -6.43
C ARG A 33 15.81 3.08 -5.25
N ALA A 34 15.32 3.23 -4.02
CA ALA A 34 16.09 2.88 -2.83
C ALA A 34 16.32 1.37 -2.71
N LEU A 35 15.33 0.54 -3.04
CA LEU A 35 15.47 -0.92 -3.04
C LEU A 35 16.45 -1.39 -4.13
N ALA A 36 16.32 -0.88 -5.35
CA ALA A 36 17.22 -1.20 -6.47
C ALA A 36 18.66 -0.76 -6.19
N GLY A 37 18.83 0.45 -5.62
CA GLY A 37 20.13 0.95 -5.16
C GLY A 37 20.77 0.13 -4.02
N ARG A 38 19.99 -0.75 -3.37
CA ARG A 38 20.47 -1.72 -2.37
C ARG A 38 20.57 -3.15 -2.92
N GLY A 39 20.45 -3.32 -4.23
CA GLY A 39 20.72 -4.57 -4.94
C GLY A 39 19.51 -5.49 -5.14
N ALA A 40 18.30 -5.08 -4.76
CA ALA A 40 17.09 -5.85 -5.07
C ALA A 40 16.77 -5.82 -6.57
N SER A 41 16.21 -6.91 -7.09
CA SER A 41 15.52 -6.93 -8.38
C SER A 41 14.13 -6.32 -8.22
N VAL A 42 13.88 -5.17 -8.84
CA VAL A 42 12.65 -4.40 -8.63
C VAL A 42 11.77 -4.42 -9.88
N VAL A 43 10.50 -4.75 -9.71
CA VAL A 43 9.47 -4.61 -10.73
C VAL A 43 8.61 -3.39 -10.43
N LEU A 44 8.63 -2.41 -11.34
CA LEU A 44 7.72 -1.28 -11.33
C LEU A 44 6.38 -1.72 -11.93
N ALA A 45 5.40 -1.99 -11.09
CA ALA A 45 4.05 -2.35 -11.53
C ALA A 45 3.22 -1.07 -11.72
N VAL A 46 2.99 -0.65 -12.96
CA VAL A 46 2.43 0.68 -13.28
C VAL A 46 1.41 0.62 -14.41
N ARG A 47 0.44 1.54 -14.39
CA ARG A 47 -0.61 1.61 -15.40
C ARG A 47 -0.09 1.98 -16.79
N ASP A 48 0.92 2.84 -16.86
CA ASP A 48 1.52 3.30 -18.11
C ASP A 48 2.94 2.72 -18.22
N ALA A 49 3.09 1.66 -19.00
CA ALA A 49 4.36 0.98 -19.17
C ALA A 49 5.43 1.87 -19.83
N GLY A 50 5.04 2.83 -20.66
CA GLY A 50 5.96 3.80 -21.27
C GLY A 50 6.60 4.70 -20.21
N LYS A 51 5.77 5.31 -19.34
CA LYS A 51 6.27 6.09 -18.20
C LYS A 51 7.03 5.22 -17.19
N GLY A 52 6.63 3.96 -17.03
CA GLY A 52 7.37 2.96 -16.26
C GLY A 52 8.79 2.78 -16.76
N ARG A 53 8.97 2.57 -18.07
CA ARG A 53 10.29 2.38 -18.68
C ARG A 53 11.17 3.63 -18.56
N GLN A 54 10.59 4.81 -18.75
CA GLN A 54 11.29 6.08 -18.52
C GLN A 54 11.76 6.25 -17.07
N ALA A 55 10.94 5.79 -16.11
CA ALA A 55 11.32 5.81 -14.70
C ALA A 55 12.41 4.79 -14.38
N ALA A 56 12.30 3.56 -14.88
CA ALA A 56 13.29 2.50 -14.71
C ALA A 56 14.66 2.91 -15.26
N ALA A 57 14.72 3.58 -16.41
CA ALA A 57 15.96 4.04 -17.03
C ALA A 57 16.74 5.08 -16.19
N ARG A 58 16.10 5.69 -15.19
CA ARG A 58 16.75 6.64 -14.25
C ARG A 58 17.20 5.96 -12.95
N MET A 59 16.95 4.67 -12.78
CA MET A 59 17.36 3.89 -11.62
C MET A 59 18.59 3.05 -11.97
N THR A 60 19.41 2.78 -10.96
CA THR A 60 20.52 1.82 -11.07
C THR A 60 20.05 0.44 -10.59
N GLY A 61 20.69 -0.63 -11.07
CA GLY A 61 20.38 -2.01 -10.67
C GLY A 61 19.42 -2.72 -11.63
N ASP A 62 18.88 -3.84 -11.17
CA ASP A 62 17.93 -4.67 -11.93
C ASP A 62 16.50 -4.14 -11.74
N VAL A 63 16.02 -3.36 -12.70
CA VAL A 63 14.69 -2.74 -12.67
C VAL A 63 13.91 -3.08 -13.94
N THR A 64 12.78 -3.75 -13.77
CA THR A 64 11.87 -4.12 -14.87
C THR A 64 10.50 -3.47 -14.68
N VAL A 65 9.66 -3.52 -15.72
CA VAL A 65 8.33 -2.90 -15.72
C VAL A 65 7.28 -3.97 -15.96
N GLN A 66 6.21 -3.94 -15.18
CA GLN A 66 4.99 -4.71 -15.40
C GLN A 66 3.82 -3.74 -15.59
N GLU A 67 3.07 -3.89 -16.67
CA GLU A 67 1.83 -3.14 -16.82
C GLU A 67 0.79 -3.64 -15.81
N LEU A 68 0.18 -2.71 -15.08
CA LEU A 68 -0.83 -2.98 -14.06
C LEU A 68 -1.78 -1.78 -13.92
N ASP A 69 -3.03 -1.96 -14.36
CA ASP A 69 -4.14 -1.04 -14.08
C ASP A 69 -4.98 -1.58 -12.92
N LEU A 70 -4.79 -1.03 -11.71
CA LEU A 70 -5.55 -1.42 -10.52
C LEU A 70 -7.05 -1.06 -10.59
N THR A 71 -7.48 -0.35 -11.63
CA THR A 71 -8.89 -0.08 -11.91
C THR A 71 -9.56 -1.20 -12.73
N SER A 72 -8.86 -2.30 -13.00
CA SER A 72 -9.36 -3.44 -13.78
C SER A 72 -8.89 -4.75 -13.17
N LEU A 73 -9.81 -5.58 -12.69
CA LEU A 73 -9.47 -6.91 -12.17
C LEU A 73 -8.86 -7.82 -13.24
N ASP A 74 -9.26 -7.68 -14.50
CA ASP A 74 -8.64 -8.39 -15.63
C ASP A 74 -7.17 -7.98 -15.83
N SER A 75 -6.87 -6.68 -15.72
CA SER A 75 -5.48 -6.18 -15.74
C SER A 75 -4.68 -6.73 -14.56
N VAL A 76 -5.27 -6.76 -13.36
CA VAL A 76 -4.65 -7.33 -12.16
C VAL A 76 -4.34 -8.83 -12.37
N ARG A 77 -5.29 -9.61 -12.89
CA ARG A 77 -5.09 -11.04 -13.18
C ARG A 77 -4.01 -11.27 -14.23
N THR A 78 -4.03 -10.48 -15.31
CA THR A 78 -3.03 -10.54 -16.38
C THR A 78 -1.62 -10.23 -15.85
N ALA A 79 -1.48 -9.16 -15.07
CA ALA A 79 -0.22 -8.77 -14.46
C ALA A 79 0.28 -9.83 -13.46
N ALA A 80 -0.60 -10.36 -12.63
CA ALA A 80 -0.24 -11.42 -11.68
C ALA A 80 0.22 -12.70 -12.38
N ALA A 81 -0.47 -13.12 -13.45
CA ALA A 81 -0.06 -14.26 -14.26
C ALA A 81 1.33 -14.05 -14.89
N ALA A 82 1.58 -12.88 -15.48
CA ALA A 82 2.89 -12.54 -16.06
C ALA A 82 4.02 -12.49 -15.02
N LEU A 83 3.72 -12.01 -13.80
CA LEU A 83 4.67 -12.03 -12.68
C LEU A 83 4.96 -13.47 -12.24
N ARG A 84 3.92 -14.31 -12.07
CA ARG A 84 4.07 -15.72 -11.69
C ARG A 84 4.85 -16.54 -12.71
N SER A 85 4.69 -16.27 -14.00
CA SER A 85 5.44 -16.98 -15.03
C SER A 85 6.92 -16.60 -15.09
N ARG A 86 7.29 -15.41 -14.59
CA ARG A 86 8.65 -14.86 -14.68
C ARG A 86 9.42 -14.93 -13.36
N LEU A 87 8.72 -14.83 -12.25
CA LEU A 87 9.31 -14.76 -10.91
C LEU A 87 9.20 -16.12 -10.23
N GLY A 88 10.34 -16.68 -9.81
CA GLY A 88 10.36 -17.89 -8.96
C GLY A 88 10.17 -17.62 -7.47
N ARG A 89 10.17 -16.35 -7.05
CA ARG A 89 10.02 -15.89 -5.67
C ARG A 89 9.53 -14.45 -5.62
N LEU A 90 8.89 -14.07 -4.53
CA LEU A 90 8.56 -12.67 -4.23
C LEU A 90 8.86 -12.35 -2.76
N ASP A 91 9.86 -11.51 -2.52
CA ASP A 91 10.27 -11.11 -1.17
C ASP A 91 9.44 -9.95 -0.63
N LEU A 92 9.14 -8.97 -1.49
CA LEU A 92 8.48 -7.73 -1.10
C LEU A 92 7.36 -7.40 -2.09
N LEU A 93 6.12 -7.36 -1.60
CA LEU A 93 4.99 -6.78 -2.33
C LEU A 93 4.62 -5.45 -1.68
N ILE A 94 4.88 -4.34 -2.38
CA ILE A 94 4.61 -2.99 -1.89
C ILE A 94 3.36 -2.45 -2.58
N ASN A 95 2.22 -2.53 -1.88
CA ASN A 95 0.94 -1.96 -2.27
C ASN A 95 0.95 -0.44 -2.03
N ASN A 96 1.62 0.29 -2.93
CA ASN A 96 1.87 1.73 -2.82
C ASN A 96 0.90 2.59 -3.64
N ALA A 97 0.47 2.13 -4.82
CA ALA A 97 -0.34 2.92 -5.73
C ALA A 97 -1.62 3.44 -5.06
N GLY A 98 -2.11 4.57 -5.54
CA GLY A 98 -3.42 5.04 -5.13
C GLY A 98 -3.82 6.36 -5.74
N VAL A 99 -5.10 6.67 -5.58
CA VAL A 99 -5.74 7.91 -5.98
C VAL A 99 -6.41 8.55 -4.76
N MET A 100 -6.57 9.87 -4.79
CA MET A 100 -7.06 10.65 -3.65
C MET A 100 -8.00 11.76 -4.11
N TYR A 101 -9.11 11.91 -3.39
CA TYR A 101 -10.10 12.98 -3.54
C TYR A 101 -10.62 13.14 -4.97
N THR A 102 -10.72 12.03 -5.69
CA THR A 102 -11.26 12.01 -7.05
C THR A 102 -12.74 12.44 -7.03
N PRO A 103 -13.24 13.07 -8.10
CA PRO A 103 -14.68 13.11 -8.36
C PRO A 103 -15.28 11.70 -8.33
N LYS A 104 -16.61 11.60 -8.19
CA LYS A 104 -17.27 10.29 -8.26
C LYS A 104 -17.05 9.71 -9.66
N GLN A 105 -16.41 8.55 -9.69
CA GLN A 105 -16.08 7.79 -10.88
C GLN A 105 -16.03 6.32 -10.47
N SER A 106 -16.16 5.44 -11.46
CA SER A 106 -16.04 4.00 -11.23
C SER A 106 -14.80 3.44 -11.91
N THR A 107 -14.26 2.37 -11.35
CA THR A 107 -13.28 1.50 -12.00
C THR A 107 -13.92 0.79 -13.20
N ARG A 108 -13.12 0.08 -14.01
CA ARG A 108 -13.64 -0.71 -15.13
C ARG A 108 -14.59 -1.81 -14.68
N ASP A 109 -14.42 -2.30 -13.46
CA ASP A 109 -15.26 -3.31 -12.82
C ASP A 109 -16.47 -2.71 -12.08
N GLY A 110 -16.68 -1.39 -12.16
CA GLY A 110 -17.85 -0.72 -11.57
C GLY A 110 -17.70 -0.31 -10.10
N PHE A 111 -16.54 -0.46 -9.47
CA PHE A 111 -16.31 -0.05 -8.08
C PHE A 111 -16.04 1.45 -7.98
N GLU A 112 -16.35 2.07 -6.84
CA GLU A 112 -15.93 3.44 -6.54
C GLU A 112 -14.42 3.58 -6.71
N MET A 113 -13.99 4.62 -7.43
CA MET A 113 -12.61 4.79 -7.90
C MET A 113 -11.55 4.65 -6.80
N GLN A 114 -11.74 5.25 -5.62
CA GLN A 114 -10.75 5.24 -4.55
C GLN A 114 -10.72 3.89 -3.82
N PHE A 115 -11.88 3.32 -3.50
CA PHE A 115 -12.00 2.00 -2.87
C PHE A 115 -11.51 0.89 -3.81
N GLY A 116 -11.94 0.92 -5.08
CA GLY A 116 -11.54 -0.01 -6.13
C GLY A 116 -10.04 0.01 -6.38
N THR A 117 -9.45 1.18 -6.59
CA THR A 117 -8.01 1.30 -6.90
C THR A 117 -7.14 1.05 -5.67
N ASN A 118 -7.45 1.70 -4.54
CA ASN A 118 -6.54 1.72 -3.40
C ASN A 118 -6.60 0.42 -2.59
N HIS A 119 -7.76 -0.23 -2.54
CA HIS A 119 -8.02 -1.43 -1.74
C HIS A 119 -8.30 -2.66 -2.60
N LEU A 120 -9.39 -2.71 -3.38
CA LEU A 120 -9.81 -3.95 -4.08
C LEU A 120 -8.78 -4.46 -5.10
N GLY A 121 -8.19 -3.56 -5.90
CA GLY A 121 -7.13 -3.93 -6.85
C GLY A 121 -5.89 -4.51 -6.15
N HIS A 122 -5.47 -3.93 -5.02
CA HIS A 122 -4.35 -4.45 -4.22
C HIS A 122 -4.70 -5.73 -3.47
N PHE A 123 -5.94 -5.86 -2.99
CA PHE A 123 -6.45 -7.08 -2.37
C PHE A 123 -6.34 -8.25 -3.36
N ALA A 124 -6.87 -8.06 -4.58
CA ALA A 124 -6.79 -9.05 -5.63
C ALA A 124 -5.33 -9.37 -6.03
N LEU A 125 -4.50 -8.34 -6.26
CA LEU A 125 -3.09 -8.53 -6.61
C LEU A 125 -2.35 -9.32 -5.53
N THR A 126 -2.56 -9.00 -4.26
CA THR A 126 -1.91 -9.69 -3.14
C THR A 126 -2.33 -11.15 -3.09
N GLY A 127 -3.63 -11.44 -3.16
CA GLY A 127 -4.13 -12.82 -3.13
C GLY A 127 -3.59 -13.67 -4.28
N LEU A 128 -3.45 -13.08 -5.47
CA LEU A 128 -2.95 -13.76 -6.67
C LEU A 128 -1.44 -13.98 -6.68
N LEU A 129 -0.66 -13.24 -5.90
CA LEU A 129 0.80 -13.35 -5.83
C LEU A 129 1.30 -14.01 -4.55
N LEU A 130 0.41 -14.31 -3.61
CA LEU A 130 0.77 -14.77 -2.28
C LEU A 130 1.51 -16.13 -2.32
N ASP A 131 1.19 -16.98 -3.28
CA ASP A 131 1.86 -18.28 -3.50
C ASP A 131 3.36 -18.14 -3.79
N LEU A 132 3.80 -17.05 -4.43
CA LEU A 132 5.22 -16.74 -4.64
C LEU A 132 5.93 -16.26 -3.37
N MET A 133 5.16 -15.83 -2.36
CA MET A 133 5.68 -15.20 -1.14
C MET A 133 5.78 -16.18 0.02
N LEU A 134 4.80 -17.06 0.20
CA LEU A 134 4.72 -17.99 1.34
C LEU A 134 5.96 -18.89 1.49
N PRO A 135 6.58 -19.40 0.42
CA PRO A 135 7.81 -20.21 0.54
C PRO A 135 9.05 -19.38 0.88
N VAL A 136 8.99 -18.04 0.81
CA VAL A 136 10.14 -17.14 0.96
C VAL A 136 10.25 -16.67 2.41
N PRO A 137 11.29 -17.08 3.16
CA PRO A 137 11.41 -16.71 4.56
C PRO A 137 11.49 -15.19 4.74
N GLY A 138 10.68 -14.66 5.65
CA GLY A 138 10.63 -13.23 5.97
C GLY A 138 10.11 -12.34 4.83
N SER A 139 9.39 -12.90 3.85
CA SER A 139 8.71 -12.10 2.82
C SER A 139 7.66 -11.17 3.44
N ARG A 140 7.42 -10.02 2.80
CA ARG A 140 6.56 -8.98 3.37
C ARG A 140 5.59 -8.41 2.36
N VAL A 141 4.31 -8.34 2.76
CA VAL A 141 3.32 -7.47 2.13
C VAL A 141 3.31 -6.15 2.89
N VAL A 142 3.60 -5.06 2.20
CA VAL A 142 3.60 -3.71 2.77
C VAL A 142 2.50 -2.89 2.12
N THR A 143 1.49 -2.51 2.91
CA THR A 143 0.36 -1.72 2.41
C THR A 143 0.47 -0.26 2.82
N VAL A 144 0.46 0.64 1.82
CA VAL A 144 0.52 2.08 2.08
C VAL A 144 -0.87 2.64 2.38
N SER A 145 -1.06 3.03 3.63
CA SER A 145 -2.23 3.77 4.11
C SER A 145 -1.95 5.28 4.12
N SER A 146 -2.72 6.05 4.90
CA SER A 146 -2.62 7.50 5.05
C SER A 146 -3.21 7.92 6.38
N THR A 147 -2.84 9.09 6.91
CA THR A 147 -3.59 9.73 8.00
C THR A 147 -5.05 9.99 7.65
N GLY A 148 -5.41 9.97 6.36
CA GLY A 148 -6.78 10.00 5.86
C GLY A 148 -7.68 8.91 6.45
N HIS A 149 -7.15 7.76 6.91
CA HIS A 149 -7.93 6.73 7.61
C HIS A 149 -8.58 7.20 8.93
N ARG A 150 -8.23 8.41 9.40
CA ARG A 150 -8.80 9.05 10.59
C ARG A 150 -9.87 10.09 10.26
N ILE A 151 -9.99 10.48 8.99
CA ILE A 151 -10.78 11.65 8.57
C ILE A 151 -12.05 11.15 7.89
N ARG A 152 -13.20 11.27 8.59
CA ARG A 152 -14.50 10.82 8.07
C ARG A 152 -14.47 9.39 7.51
N ALA A 153 -13.67 8.54 8.13
CA ALA A 153 -13.47 7.17 7.68
C ALA A 153 -14.50 6.24 8.33
N GLY A 154 -14.98 5.29 7.54
CA GLY A 154 -15.86 4.21 7.96
C GLY A 154 -15.99 3.19 6.82
N ILE A 155 -16.23 1.92 7.16
CA ILE A 155 -16.57 0.92 6.14
C ILE A 155 -18.08 0.92 5.96
N HIS A 156 -18.55 1.47 4.85
CA HIS A 156 -19.97 1.62 4.56
C HIS A 156 -20.52 0.35 3.89
N PHE A 157 -20.81 -0.71 4.65
CA PHE A 157 -21.21 -1.99 4.06
C PHE A 157 -22.52 -1.96 3.25
N ASP A 158 -23.44 -1.05 3.57
CA ASP A 158 -24.72 -0.91 2.85
C ASP A 158 -24.61 -0.04 1.61
N ASP A 159 -23.50 0.69 1.47
CA ASP A 159 -23.19 1.53 0.31
C ASP A 159 -21.66 1.67 0.10
N PRO A 160 -20.95 0.55 -0.14
CA PRO A 160 -19.48 0.58 -0.18
C PRO A 160 -18.97 1.37 -1.38
N GLN A 161 -19.81 1.52 -2.40
CA GLN A 161 -19.53 2.24 -3.65
C GLN A 161 -19.93 3.73 -3.60
N TRP A 162 -20.46 4.22 -2.48
CA TRP A 162 -20.89 5.60 -2.31
C TRP A 162 -21.91 6.04 -3.39
N GLU A 163 -22.94 5.23 -3.60
CA GLU A 163 -23.98 5.48 -4.58
C GLU A 163 -24.89 6.64 -4.24
N ARG A 164 -25.21 6.82 -2.95
CA ARG A 164 -26.23 7.77 -2.50
C ARG A 164 -25.74 9.21 -2.40
N SER A 165 -24.67 9.44 -1.64
CA SER A 165 -24.17 10.79 -1.34
C SER A 165 -22.64 10.82 -1.30
N TYR A 166 -22.01 10.97 -2.46
CA TYR A 166 -20.56 10.83 -2.58
C TYR A 166 -19.78 11.90 -1.81
N SER A 167 -18.97 11.46 -0.86
CA SER A 167 -17.97 12.28 -0.17
C SER A 167 -16.59 11.85 -0.62
N ARG A 168 -15.94 12.66 -1.47
CA ARG A 168 -14.57 12.38 -1.93
C ARG A 168 -13.56 12.15 -0.79
N VAL A 169 -13.76 12.85 0.34
CA VAL A 169 -12.93 12.70 1.55
C VAL A 169 -13.30 11.43 2.30
N GLY A 170 -14.59 11.13 2.43
CA GLY A 170 -15.09 9.91 3.07
C GLY A 170 -14.68 8.64 2.32
N ALA A 171 -14.82 8.62 1.00
CA ALA A 171 -14.38 7.53 0.13
C ALA A 171 -12.86 7.30 0.22
N TYR A 172 -12.06 8.37 0.25
CA TYR A 172 -10.61 8.25 0.51
C TYR A 172 -10.33 7.65 1.89
N GLY A 173 -10.99 8.16 2.94
CA GLY A 173 -10.88 7.68 4.30
C GLY A 173 -11.24 6.20 4.45
N GLN A 174 -12.36 5.77 3.83
CA GLN A 174 -12.77 4.37 3.72
C GLN A 174 -11.67 3.54 3.07
N SER A 175 -11.15 3.96 1.92
CA SER A 175 -10.11 3.20 1.20
C SER A 175 -8.82 3.02 2.02
N LYS A 176 -8.42 4.04 2.80
CA LYS A 176 -7.20 3.98 3.62
C LYS A 176 -7.41 3.27 4.96
N LEU A 177 -8.63 3.29 5.50
CA LEU A 177 -9.03 2.43 6.62
C LEU A 177 -9.07 0.96 6.18
N ALA A 178 -9.62 0.68 5.01
CA ALA A 178 -9.66 -0.65 4.42
C ALA A 178 -8.25 -1.25 4.25
N ASN A 179 -7.27 -0.45 3.80
CA ASN A 179 -5.87 -0.86 3.72
C ASN A 179 -5.29 -1.33 5.07
N LEU A 180 -5.62 -0.65 6.18
CA LEU A 180 -5.15 -1.05 7.52
C LEU A 180 -5.85 -2.31 8.01
N MET A 181 -7.18 -2.37 7.85
CA MET A 181 -7.97 -3.55 8.20
C MET A 181 -7.53 -4.78 7.40
N PHE A 182 -7.23 -4.62 6.11
CA PHE A 182 -6.62 -5.64 5.26
C PHE A 182 -5.28 -6.13 5.81
N THR A 183 -4.37 -5.22 6.16
CA THR A 183 -3.07 -5.60 6.74
C THR A 183 -3.25 -6.43 8.01
N TYR A 184 -4.13 -6.03 8.92
CA TYR A 184 -4.32 -6.75 10.19
C TYR A 184 -5.00 -8.11 9.99
N GLU A 185 -5.99 -8.19 9.12
CA GLU A 185 -6.64 -9.45 8.74
C GLU A 185 -5.66 -10.39 8.04
N LEU A 186 -4.90 -9.89 7.07
CA LEU A 186 -3.89 -10.67 6.36
C LEU A 186 -2.82 -11.18 7.35
N GLN A 187 -2.34 -10.34 8.26
CA GLN A 187 -1.36 -10.77 9.25
C GLN A 187 -1.89 -11.92 10.11
N ARG A 188 -3.11 -11.83 10.61
CA ARG A 188 -3.70 -12.88 11.44
C ARG A 188 -3.92 -14.18 10.66
N ARG A 189 -4.24 -14.07 9.36
CA ARG A 189 -4.29 -15.22 8.44
C ARG A 189 -2.92 -15.78 8.09
N LEU A 190 -1.86 -14.98 8.14
CA LEU A 190 -0.49 -15.43 7.88
C LEU A 190 0.18 -16.08 9.09
N THR A 191 -0.26 -15.76 10.32
CA THR A 191 0.33 -16.30 11.56
C THR A 191 0.53 -17.83 11.56
N PRO A 192 -0.41 -18.67 11.07
CA PRO A 192 -0.18 -20.11 11.01
C PRO A 192 0.63 -20.58 9.79
N HIS A 193 1.01 -19.70 8.84
CA HIS A 193 1.56 -20.06 7.52
C HIS A 193 3.04 -19.65 7.32
N GLY A 194 3.84 -19.64 8.38
CA GLY A 194 5.29 -19.43 8.29
C GLY A 194 5.73 -18.01 8.65
N THR A 195 6.72 -17.48 7.94
CA THR A 195 7.41 -16.22 8.33
C THR A 195 7.05 -15.03 7.45
N THR A 196 6.14 -15.19 6.50
CA THR A 196 5.58 -14.07 5.74
C THR A 196 4.77 -13.17 6.66
N VAL A 197 4.99 -11.86 6.57
CA VAL A 197 4.28 -10.88 7.40
C VAL A 197 3.60 -9.81 6.56
N ALA A 198 2.45 -9.34 7.06
CA ALA A 198 1.76 -8.18 6.52
C ALA A 198 1.96 -6.99 7.45
N VAL A 199 2.39 -5.87 6.88
CA VAL A 199 2.65 -4.62 7.61
C VAL A 199 2.09 -3.43 6.84
N ALA A 200 1.97 -2.29 7.51
CA ALA A 200 1.47 -1.07 6.90
C ALA A 200 2.45 0.08 7.09
N ALA A 201 2.35 1.07 6.22
CA ALA A 201 3.07 2.33 6.36
C ALA A 201 2.21 3.52 5.90
N HIS A 202 2.55 4.73 6.34
CA HIS A 202 2.02 5.94 5.73
C HIS A 202 3.10 7.01 5.56
N PRO A 203 3.03 7.82 4.49
CA PRO A 203 4.08 8.78 4.14
C PRO A 203 3.95 10.12 4.87
N GLY A 204 3.10 10.23 5.90
CA GLY A 204 2.67 11.52 6.42
C GLY A 204 1.91 12.35 5.38
N ILE A 205 2.18 13.66 5.34
CA ILE A 205 1.72 14.53 4.26
C ILE A 205 2.87 14.72 3.28
N SER A 206 2.82 14.06 2.13
CA SER A 206 3.88 14.12 1.12
C SER A 206 3.46 14.94 -0.10
N SER A 207 4.32 15.87 -0.53
CA SER A 207 4.16 16.60 -1.80
C SER A 207 4.30 15.64 -2.97
N THR A 208 3.18 15.09 -3.41
CA THR A 208 3.10 14.10 -4.48
C THR A 208 1.99 14.49 -5.44
N GLU A 209 2.03 13.90 -6.62
CA GLU A 209 1.00 14.00 -7.65
C GLU A 209 -0.43 13.62 -7.16
N LEU A 210 -0.57 13.02 -5.97
CA LEU A 210 -1.85 12.76 -5.31
C LEU A 210 -2.64 14.05 -5.01
N MET A 211 -1.97 15.20 -4.87
CA MET A 211 -2.62 16.47 -4.50
C MET A 211 -3.36 17.14 -5.66
N ARG A 212 -3.29 16.59 -6.88
CA ARG A 212 -3.90 17.19 -8.09
C ARG A 212 -5.41 17.40 -7.98
N ASN A 213 -6.13 16.57 -7.23
CA ASN A 213 -7.59 16.68 -7.07
C ASN A 213 -8.05 17.30 -5.74
N THR A 214 -7.12 17.86 -4.95
CA THR A 214 -7.47 18.54 -3.69
C THR A 214 -8.43 19.71 -3.96
N PRO A 215 -9.58 19.81 -3.25
CA PRO A 215 -10.54 20.89 -3.43
C PRO A 215 -9.91 22.28 -3.36
N ALA A 216 -10.38 23.23 -4.17
CA ALA A 216 -9.81 24.58 -4.27
C ALA A 216 -9.73 25.31 -2.92
N ALA A 217 -10.73 25.14 -2.04
CA ALA A 217 -10.75 25.68 -0.69
C ALA A 217 -9.61 25.17 0.21
N LEU A 218 -9.09 23.96 -0.06
CA LEU A 218 -7.93 23.38 0.61
C LEU A 218 -6.62 23.65 -0.14
N ARG A 219 -6.65 24.16 -1.38
CA ARG A 219 -5.44 24.51 -2.16
C ARG A 219 -4.78 25.81 -1.68
N LEU A 220 -5.59 26.81 -1.28
CA LEU A 220 -5.12 28.17 -0.98
C LEU A 220 -4.21 28.32 0.26
N PRO A 221 -4.44 27.64 1.40
CA PRO A 221 -3.48 27.65 2.51
C PRO A 221 -2.31 26.68 2.30
N VAL A 222 -2.37 25.80 1.30
CA VAL A 222 -1.38 24.74 1.06
C VAL A 222 -0.28 25.17 0.09
N THR A 223 -0.53 26.04 -0.89
CA THR A 223 0.47 26.36 -1.92
C THR A 223 1.67 27.18 -1.44
N TRP A 224 1.51 28.06 -0.43
CA TRP A 224 2.62 28.86 0.12
C TRP A 224 3.30 28.25 1.36
N LEU A 225 2.61 27.35 2.07
CA LEU A 225 3.11 26.63 3.25
C LEU A 225 3.47 25.15 2.95
N ALA A 226 3.29 24.68 1.71
CA ALA A 226 3.52 23.30 1.28
C ALA A 226 4.89 22.73 1.70
N PRO A 227 6.04 23.39 1.50
CA PRO A 227 7.32 22.83 1.91
C PRO A 227 7.52 22.79 3.44
N LEU A 228 6.74 23.57 4.21
CA LEU A 228 6.79 23.58 5.67
C LEU A 228 5.91 22.48 6.30
N ILE A 229 4.81 22.14 5.63
CA ILE A 229 3.79 21.17 6.08
C ILE A 229 4.00 19.78 5.48
N THR A 230 4.56 19.69 4.28
CA THR A 230 4.78 18.42 3.58
C THR A 230 6.24 17.97 3.65
N GLN A 231 6.48 16.69 3.46
CA GLN A 231 7.83 16.16 3.26
C GLN A 231 8.06 15.73 1.80
N THR A 232 9.33 15.69 1.41
CA THR A 232 9.75 15.23 0.08
C THR A 232 9.27 13.80 -0.16
N ALA A 233 9.11 13.39 -1.42
CA ALA A 233 8.79 12.00 -1.74
C ALA A 233 9.82 11.01 -1.15
N ALA A 234 11.10 11.40 -1.11
CA ALA A 234 12.16 10.58 -0.52
C ALA A 234 11.94 10.37 0.99
N MET A 235 11.62 11.42 1.75
CA MET A 235 11.29 11.31 3.17
C MET A 235 9.97 10.55 3.40
N GLY A 236 8.97 10.78 2.54
CA GLY A 236 7.70 10.07 2.57
C GLY A 236 7.81 8.57 2.26
N ALA A 237 8.83 8.14 1.53
CA ALA A 237 9.09 6.73 1.25
C ALA A 237 9.74 5.99 2.43
N LEU A 238 10.37 6.71 3.38
CA LEU A 238 11.09 6.07 4.49
C LEU A 238 10.20 5.17 5.37
N PRO A 239 8.96 5.52 5.74
CA PRO A 239 8.07 4.59 6.46
C PRO A 239 7.82 3.28 5.72
N THR A 240 7.59 3.35 4.39
CA THR A 240 7.41 2.17 3.54
C THR A 240 8.68 1.33 3.48
N LEU A 241 9.84 1.97 3.27
CA LEU A 241 11.13 1.30 3.21
C LEU A 241 11.49 0.66 4.55
N ARG A 242 11.18 1.31 5.68
CA ARG A 242 11.39 0.74 7.02
C ARG A 242 10.54 -0.51 7.20
N ALA A 243 9.24 -0.41 6.97
CA ALA A 243 8.34 -1.56 7.03
C ALA A 243 8.80 -2.71 6.11
N ALA A 244 9.31 -2.39 4.92
CA ALA A 244 9.78 -3.38 3.95
C ALA A 244 11.11 -4.06 4.33
N THR A 245 12.04 -3.37 4.99
CA THR A 245 13.45 -3.81 5.03
C THR A 245 14.08 -3.87 6.42
N ASP A 246 13.51 -3.22 7.44
CA ASP A 246 14.05 -3.25 8.79
C ASP A 246 13.88 -4.67 9.38
N PRO A 247 14.96 -5.36 9.78
CA PRO A 247 14.88 -6.72 10.33
C PRO A 247 14.06 -6.81 11.62
N ALA A 248 13.91 -5.69 12.36
CA ALA A 248 13.15 -5.64 13.61
C ALA A 248 11.63 -5.52 13.43
N VAL A 249 11.14 -5.42 12.18
CA VAL A 249 9.71 -5.32 11.87
C VAL A 249 9.01 -6.63 12.20
N LEU A 250 7.92 -6.52 12.95
CA LEU A 250 6.99 -7.60 13.25
C LEU A 250 5.70 -7.44 12.45
N GLY A 251 5.05 -8.56 12.17
CA GLY A 251 3.76 -8.57 11.48
C GLY A 251 2.68 -7.77 12.21
N GLY A 252 1.81 -7.12 11.44
CA GLY A 252 0.73 -6.28 11.95
C GLY A 252 1.17 -4.89 12.43
N GLN A 253 2.45 -4.53 12.27
CA GLN A 253 2.94 -3.21 12.63
C GLN A 253 2.60 -2.14 11.59
N TYR A 254 2.52 -0.89 12.05
CA TYR A 254 2.23 0.29 11.23
C TYR A 254 3.30 1.36 11.42
N TYR A 255 3.91 1.79 10.32
CA TYR A 255 5.01 2.75 10.35
C TYR A 255 4.61 4.11 9.78
N GLY A 256 5.09 5.17 10.42
CA GLY A 256 4.73 6.54 10.09
C GLY A 256 5.79 7.54 10.53
N PRO A 257 5.71 8.80 10.08
CA PRO A 257 6.69 9.81 10.48
C PRO A 257 6.66 10.08 11.98
N GLY A 258 7.84 10.27 12.56
CA GLY A 258 8.04 10.46 14.00
C GLY A 258 7.72 11.85 14.53
N GLY A 259 7.56 12.84 13.65
CA GLY A 259 7.29 14.21 14.05
C GLY A 259 5.88 14.42 14.61
N ARG A 260 5.61 15.68 14.97
CA ARG A 260 4.31 16.12 15.49
C ARG A 260 3.17 15.68 14.57
N ASN A 261 2.13 15.08 15.17
CA ASN A 261 0.94 14.56 14.49
C ASN A 261 1.22 13.60 13.32
N GLN A 262 2.41 12.97 13.28
CA GLN A 262 2.84 12.06 12.23
C GLN A 262 2.82 12.69 10.83
N VAL A 263 3.01 14.01 10.75
CA VAL A 263 2.99 14.78 9.49
C VAL A 263 4.28 14.58 8.69
N LYS A 264 5.43 14.65 9.35
CA LYS A 264 6.76 14.56 8.75
C LYS A 264 7.81 13.99 9.72
N GLY A 265 8.96 13.58 9.20
CA GLY A 265 10.10 13.11 9.99
C GLY A 265 10.45 11.64 9.74
N HIS A 266 11.53 11.20 10.37
CA HIS A 266 12.02 9.82 10.24
C HIS A 266 10.97 8.81 10.72
N PRO A 267 10.89 7.64 10.08
CA PRO A 267 9.84 6.67 10.38
C PRO A 267 10.03 6.06 11.76
N ARG A 268 8.91 5.88 12.46
CA ARG A 268 8.80 5.12 13.72
C ARG A 268 7.59 4.21 13.66
N LEU A 269 7.53 3.26 14.60
CA LEU A 269 6.30 2.53 14.87
C LEU A 269 5.23 3.51 15.38
N VAL A 270 4.03 3.44 14.82
CA VAL A 270 2.88 4.28 15.18
C VAL A 270 1.62 3.43 15.32
N THR A 271 0.59 3.98 15.94
CA THR A 271 -0.73 3.36 16.03
C THR A 271 -1.67 3.91 14.95
N SER A 272 -2.68 3.11 14.59
CA SER A 272 -3.79 3.44 13.67
C SER A 272 -5.05 3.84 14.45
N SER A 273 -6.23 3.92 13.82
CA SER A 273 -7.49 4.33 14.51
C SER A 273 -8.05 3.16 15.31
N PRO A 274 -8.76 3.40 16.43
CA PRO A 274 -9.42 2.32 17.17
C PRO A 274 -10.29 1.43 16.28
N GLN A 275 -11.05 2.04 15.37
CA GLN A 275 -11.89 1.32 14.40
C GLN A 275 -11.09 0.37 13.51
N SER A 276 -9.85 0.69 13.15
CA SER A 276 -9.05 -0.20 12.31
C SER A 276 -8.71 -1.53 12.98
N TYR A 277 -8.79 -1.61 14.31
CA TYR A 277 -8.56 -2.84 15.09
C TYR A 277 -9.85 -3.67 15.34
N ASP A 278 -11.01 -3.23 14.84
CA ASP A 278 -12.25 -3.98 14.96
C ASP A 278 -12.20 -5.26 14.10
N VAL A 279 -12.03 -6.41 14.75
CA VAL A 279 -11.86 -7.72 14.10
C VAL A 279 -13.10 -8.15 13.33
N ALA A 280 -14.30 -7.84 13.82
CA ALA A 280 -15.54 -8.22 13.13
C ALA A 280 -15.69 -7.44 11.82
N VAL A 281 -15.37 -6.14 11.85
CA VAL A 281 -15.38 -5.29 10.65
C VAL A 281 -14.27 -5.71 9.67
N GLN A 282 -13.07 -6.07 10.17
CA GLN A 282 -11.99 -6.61 9.34
C GLN A 282 -12.41 -7.86 8.58
N GLN A 283 -13.02 -8.83 9.28
CA GLN A 283 -13.48 -10.09 8.68
C GLN A 283 -14.61 -9.87 7.68
N ARG A 284 -15.58 -9.00 7.99
CA ARG A 284 -16.67 -8.65 7.07
C ARG A 284 -16.16 -7.93 5.82
N LEU A 285 -15.21 -7.01 5.98
CA LEU A 285 -14.55 -6.33 4.86
C LEU A 285 -13.75 -7.32 4.00
N TRP A 286 -13.07 -8.30 4.62
CA TRP A 286 -12.36 -9.34 3.89
C TRP A 286 -13.32 -10.16 3.02
N ALA A 287 -14.41 -10.68 3.60
CA ALA A 287 -15.42 -11.44 2.85
C ALA A 287 -16.00 -10.60 1.69
N LEU A 288 -16.36 -9.34 1.96
CA LEU A 288 -16.81 -8.43 0.90
C LEU A 288 -15.75 -8.23 -0.20
N SER A 289 -14.47 -8.09 0.16
CA SER A 289 -13.39 -7.93 -0.81
C SER A 289 -13.19 -9.19 -1.65
N GLU A 290 -13.27 -10.36 -1.02
CA GLU A 290 -13.23 -11.64 -1.72
C GLU A 290 -14.39 -11.76 -2.72
N ASP A 291 -15.60 -11.42 -2.32
CA ASP A 291 -16.79 -11.46 -3.18
C ASP A 291 -16.71 -10.47 -4.34
N LEU A 292 -16.35 -9.22 -4.07
CA LEU A 292 -16.23 -8.18 -5.09
C LEU A 292 -15.11 -8.49 -6.09
N THR A 293 -13.99 -9.06 -5.64
CA THR A 293 -12.84 -9.32 -6.52
C THR A 293 -12.86 -10.69 -7.19
N GLY A 294 -13.65 -11.63 -6.66
CA GLY A 294 -13.58 -13.04 -7.05
C GLY A 294 -12.18 -13.63 -6.81
N VAL A 295 -11.44 -13.13 -5.82
CA VAL A 295 -10.13 -13.65 -5.41
C VAL A 295 -10.26 -14.20 -3.99
N ARG A 296 -9.75 -15.41 -3.78
CA ARG A 296 -9.67 -16.07 -2.48
C ARG A 296 -8.21 -16.29 -2.12
N PHE A 297 -7.90 -16.22 -0.83
CA PHE A 297 -6.52 -16.40 -0.35
C PHE A 297 -6.28 -17.86 0.04
N PRO A 298 -5.08 -18.43 -0.24
CA PRO A 298 -4.72 -19.79 0.13
C PRO A 298 -4.36 -19.94 1.63
N LEU A 299 -5.03 -19.21 2.53
CA LEU A 299 -4.67 -19.07 3.95
C LEU A 299 -5.72 -19.61 4.94
N GLY A 300 -6.75 -20.33 4.47
CA GLY A 300 -7.83 -20.79 5.33
C GLY A 300 -8.56 -19.65 6.07
N ALA A 301 -9.44 -20.01 7.01
CA ALA A 301 -10.02 -19.06 7.95
C ALA A 301 -9.01 -18.73 9.06
N PRO A 302 -8.97 -17.50 9.60
CA PRO A 302 -8.13 -17.20 10.74
C PRO A 302 -8.58 -18.05 11.94
N LEU A 303 -7.63 -18.53 12.74
CA LEU A 303 -7.97 -19.18 14.02
C LEU A 303 -8.78 -18.18 14.87
N SER A 304 -9.94 -18.62 15.36
CA SER A 304 -10.77 -17.82 16.24
C SER A 304 -9.97 -17.48 17.50
N THR A 305 -9.61 -16.21 17.67
CA THR A 305 -9.09 -15.73 18.94
C THR A 305 -10.28 -15.52 19.85
N ALA A 306 -10.53 -16.47 20.76
CA ALA A 306 -11.42 -16.25 21.89
C ALA A 306 -10.98 -14.96 22.62
N PRO A 307 -11.92 -14.10 23.05
CA PRO A 307 -11.57 -12.90 23.80
C PRO A 307 -10.87 -13.33 25.10
N ARG A 308 -9.69 -12.78 25.35
CA ARG A 308 -9.10 -12.70 26.69
C ARG A 308 -9.48 -11.36 27.30
#